data_AF-A0A7C7KS35-F1
#
_entry.id   AF-A0A7C7KS35-F1
#
_cell.length_a   1.000
_cell.length_b   1.000
_cell.length_c   1.000
_cell.angle_alpha   90.00
_cell.angle_beta   90.00
_cell.angle_gamma   90.00
#
_symmetry.space_group_name_H-M   'P 1'
#
loop_
_entity.id
_entity.type
_entity.pdbx_description
1 polymer ?
#
loop_
_entity_poly.entity_id
_entity_poly.type
_entity_poly.pdbx_seq_one_letter_code
_entity_poly.pdbx_strand_id
1 'polypeptide(L)'
;MPKAKVAIQARLKVSGKERETLDDIMRRWSSCMRYAYKRLLEGKTRNALKKELQKVFCLNSRYIDDAILEAQGIITLSKELGFKPEKVIFGGRTLFEKLSKKHLGLS
;
A
#
# COMPACT_ATOMS: atom_id res chain seq x y z
N MET A 1 6.04 -17.58 31.47
CA MET A 1 4.67 -17.32 30.99
C MET A 1 4.71 -16.17 29.99
N PRO A 2 4.09 -16.28 28.80
CA PRO A 2 4.07 -15.19 27.82
C PRO A 2 3.22 -14.04 28.37
N LYS A 3 3.77 -12.82 28.38
CA LYS A 3 3.03 -11.62 28.82
C LYS A 3 1.90 -11.31 27.82
N ALA A 4 0.68 -11.14 28.31
CA ALA A 4 -0.44 -10.70 27.49
C ALA A 4 -0.16 -9.28 26.95
N LYS A 5 -0.15 -9.12 25.63
CA LYS A 5 -0.07 -7.81 24.98
C LYS A 5 -1.48 -7.20 24.96
N VAL A 6 -1.69 -6.15 25.73
CA VAL A 6 -2.92 -5.34 25.65
C VAL A 6 -2.71 -4.30 24.55
N ALA A 7 -3.51 -4.37 23.49
CA ALA A 7 -3.53 -3.37 22.42
C ALA A 7 -4.73 -2.43 22.63
N ILE A 8 -4.47 -1.12 22.62
CA ILE A 8 -5.52 -0.09 22.70
C ILE A 8 -5.74 0.43 21.28
N GLN A 9 -7.00 0.46 20.83
CA GLN A 9 -7.40 1.04 19.56
C GLN A 9 -8.16 2.35 19.77
N ALA A 10 -7.80 3.39 19.02
CA ALA A 10 -8.53 4.64 18.98
C ALA A 10 -8.98 4.94 17.53
N ARG A 11 -10.14 5.59 17.39
CA ARG A 11 -10.63 6.07 16.08
C ARG A 11 -10.36 7.55 15.94
N LEU A 12 -9.68 7.93 14.86
CA LEU A 12 -9.50 9.32 14.50
C LEU A 12 -10.82 9.88 13.94
N LYS A 13 -11.37 10.91 14.58
CA LYS A 13 -12.51 11.68 14.06
C LYS A 13 -11.97 12.95 13.41
N VAL A 14 -12.14 13.07 12.10
CA VAL A 14 -11.74 14.23 11.30
C VAL A 14 -12.92 14.65 10.44
N SER A 15 -13.14 15.95 10.28
CA SER A 15 -14.26 16.51 9.51
C SER A 15 -13.82 17.69 8.63
N GLY A 16 -14.65 18.04 7.65
CA GLY A 16 -14.40 19.16 6.74
C GLY A 16 -13.07 19.07 6.01
N LYS A 17 -12.34 20.20 5.97
CA LYS A 17 -11.08 20.36 5.22
C LYS A 17 -9.94 19.43 5.69
N GLU A 18 -9.90 19.09 6.97
CA GLU A 18 -8.90 18.16 7.50
C GLU A 18 -9.08 16.76 6.94
N ARG A 19 -10.34 16.35 6.77
CA ARG A 19 -10.69 15.06 6.15
C ARG A 19 -10.21 15.00 4.71
N GLU A 20 -10.47 16.05 3.92
CA GLU A 20 -10.03 16.13 2.52
C GLU A 20 -8.51 16.06 2.40
N THR A 21 -7.80 16.78 3.27
CA THR A 21 -6.34 16.78 3.31
C THR A 21 -5.79 15.39 3.65
N LEU A 22 -6.40 14.72 4.64
CA LEU A 22 -6.03 13.36 5.02
C LEU A 22 -6.29 12.38 3.87
N ASP A 23 -7.47 12.45 3.23
CA ASP A 23 -7.83 11.56 2.13
C ASP A 23 -6.87 11.73 0.94
N ASP A 24 -6.46 12.96 0.62
CA ASP A 24 -5.46 13.21 -0.42
C ASP A 24 -4.08 12.61 -0.07
N ILE A 25 -3.61 12.81 1.15
CA ILE A 25 -2.34 12.23 1.63
C ILE A 25 -2.40 10.70 1.57
N MET A 26 -3.47 10.09 2.09
CA MET A 26 -3.66 8.64 2.10
C MET A 26 -3.72 8.09 0.67
N ARG A 27 -4.38 8.80 -0.25
CA ARG A 27 -4.47 8.42 -1.66
C ARG A 27 -3.10 8.44 -2.34
N ARG A 28 -2.31 9.51 -2.13
CA ARG A 28 -0.96 9.62 -2.68
C ARG A 28 -0.02 8.57 -2.09
N TRP A 29 -0.05 8.38 -0.78
CA TRP A 29 0.76 7.37 -0.09
C TRP A 29 0.42 5.96 -0.57
N SER A 30 -0.87 5.63 -0.64
CA SER A 30 -1.34 4.33 -1.14
C SER A 30 -0.92 4.08 -2.59
N SER A 31 -0.93 5.13 -3.43
CA SER A 31 -0.48 5.03 -4.82
C SER A 31 1.03 4.87 -4.93
N CYS A 32 1.78 5.57 -4.07
CA CYS A 32 3.23 5.42 -3.95
C CYS A 32 3.64 4.00 -3.54
N MET A 33 2.99 3.43 -2.52
CA MET A 33 3.25 2.06 -2.06
C MET A 33 2.99 1.03 -3.18
N ARG A 34 1.83 1.11 -3.84
CA ARG A 34 1.50 0.21 -4.97
C ARG A 34 2.50 0.31 -6.12
N TYR A 35 2.94 1.53 -6.43
CA TYR A 35 3.95 1.74 -7.45
C TYR A 35 5.29 1.12 -7.02
N ALA A 36 5.74 1.40 -5.81
CA ALA A 36 6.96 0.82 -5.24
C ALA A 36 6.93 -0.71 -5.27
N TYR A 37 5.81 -1.31 -4.86
CA TYR A 37 5.59 -2.76 -4.90
C TYR A 37 5.86 -3.34 -6.29
N LYS A 38 5.22 -2.80 -7.34
CA LYS A 38 5.41 -3.29 -8.71
C LYS A 38 6.85 -3.16 -9.17
N ARG A 39 7.49 -2.03 -8.88
CA ARG A 39 8.88 -1.79 -9.27
C ARG A 39 9.89 -2.66 -8.52
N LEU A 40 9.62 -2.98 -7.26
CA LEU A 40 10.44 -3.91 -6.48
C LEU A 40 10.40 -5.31 -7.08
N LEU A 41 9.25 -5.76 -7.58
CA LEU A 41 9.14 -7.03 -8.32
C LEU A 41 9.89 -7.03 -9.64
N GLU A 42 10.03 -5.86 -10.28
CA GLU A 42 10.87 -5.65 -11.48
C GLU A 42 12.37 -5.52 -11.14
N GLY A 43 12.76 -5.64 -9.87
CA GLY A 43 14.16 -5.58 -9.43
C GLY A 43 14.72 -4.17 -9.19
N LYS A 44 13.90 -3.12 -9.20
CA LYS A 44 14.38 -1.77 -8.83
C LYS A 44 14.84 -1.75 -7.37
N THR A 45 15.95 -1.06 -7.12
CA THR A 45 16.49 -0.91 -5.76
C THR A 45 15.73 0.14 -4.96
N ARG A 46 15.73 0.00 -3.63
CA ARG A 46 15.15 0.98 -2.70
C ARG A 46 15.67 2.40 -2.93
N ASN A 47 16.98 2.56 -3.13
CA ASN A 47 17.60 3.87 -3.31
C ASN A 47 17.17 4.56 -4.61
N ALA A 48 17.01 3.79 -5.69
CA ALA A 48 16.48 4.32 -6.95
C ALA A 48 15.02 4.78 -6.78
N LEU A 49 14.21 3.94 -6.12
CA LEU A 49 12.80 4.27 -5.85
C LEU A 49 12.65 5.50 -4.97
N LYS A 50 13.44 5.65 -3.91
CA LYS A 50 13.35 6.81 -3.02
C LYS A 50 13.53 8.13 -3.80
N LYS A 51 14.52 8.19 -4.70
CA LYS A 51 14.79 9.38 -5.53
C LYS A 51 13.66 9.65 -6.55
N GLU A 52 13.11 8.61 -7.15
CA GLU A 52 12.03 8.70 -8.14
C GLU A 52 10.71 9.13 -7.51
N LEU A 53 10.28 8.43 -6.46
CA LEU A 53 8.95 8.57 -5.87
C LEU A 53 8.75 9.91 -5.15
N GLN A 54 9.82 10.48 -4.58
CA GLN A 54 9.77 11.81 -3.97
C GLN A 54 9.33 12.88 -4.98
N LYS A 55 9.76 12.76 -6.24
CA LYS A 55 9.37 13.69 -7.32
C LYS A 55 7.95 13.42 -7.84
N VAL A 56 7.56 12.15 -7.92
CA VAL A 56 6.29 11.74 -8.55
C VAL A 56 5.08 11.98 -7.62
N PHE A 57 5.20 11.67 -6.34
CA PHE A 57 4.06 11.67 -5.41
C PHE A 57 4.00 12.91 -4.50
N CYS A 58 4.99 13.80 -4.58
CA CYS A 58 5.08 15.01 -3.74
C CYS A 58 4.88 14.72 -2.24
N LEU A 59 5.42 13.60 -1.77
CA LEU A 59 5.40 13.20 -0.37
C LEU A 59 6.78 13.50 0.25
N ASN A 60 6.80 13.73 1.56
CA ASN A 60 8.07 13.86 2.26
C ASN A 60 8.86 12.54 2.21
N SER A 61 10.18 12.64 2.36
CA SER A 61 11.08 11.50 2.20
C SER A 61 10.80 10.35 3.19
N ARG A 62 10.27 10.66 4.38
CA ARG A 62 9.86 9.66 5.38
C ARG A 62 8.69 8.82 4.87
N TYR A 63 7.61 9.45 4.41
CA TYR A 63 6.46 8.75 3.85
C TYR A 63 6.81 7.92 2.62
N ILE A 64 7.75 8.39 1.79
CA ILE A 64 8.27 7.62 0.66
C ILE A 64 9.01 6.37 1.14
N ASP A 65 9.91 6.51 2.11
CA ASP A 65 10.62 5.36 2.70
C ASP A 65 9.66 4.36 3.34
N ASP A 66 8.65 4.83 4.08
CA ASP A 66 7.64 3.99 4.72
C ASP A 66 6.80 3.24 3.68
N ALA A 67 6.43 3.90 2.57
CA ALA A 67 5.72 3.25 1.47
C ALA A 67 6.54 2.14 0.81
N ILE A 68 7.85 2.36 0.63
CA ILE A 68 8.76 1.32 0.10
C ILE A 68 8.92 0.18 1.10
N LEU A 69 9.06 0.49 2.39
CA LEU A 69 9.19 -0.49 3.46
C LEU A 69 7.96 -1.38 3.56
N GLU A 70 6.77 -0.78 3.54
CA GLU A 70 5.49 -1.51 3.54
C GLU A 70 5.38 -2.43 2.32
N ALA A 71 5.71 -1.91 1.12
CA ALA A 71 5.71 -2.70 -0.09
C ALA A 71 6.65 -3.92 0.00
N GLN A 72 7.86 -3.74 0.55
CA GLN A 72 8.79 -4.84 0.81
C GLN A 72 8.21 -5.85 1.81
N GLY A 73 7.60 -5.37 2.90
CA GLY A 73 6.95 -6.22 3.89
C GLY A 73 5.86 -7.10 3.29
N ILE A 74 5.00 -6.53 2.45
CA ILE A 74 3.94 -7.29 1.75
C ILE A 74 4.54 -8.34 0.81
N ILE A 75 5.60 -8.01 0.07
CA ILE A 75 6.29 -8.99 -0.81
C ILE A 75 6.87 -10.14 0.01
N THR A 76 7.56 -9.83 1.10
CA THR A 76 8.15 -10.84 2.00
C THR A 76 7.07 -11.75 2.59
N LEU A 77 6.02 -11.15 3.15
CA LEU A 77 4.88 -11.89 3.71
C LEU A 77 4.21 -12.79 2.65
N SER A 78 4.04 -12.29 1.42
CA SER A 78 3.47 -13.08 0.33
C SER A 78 4.31 -14.32 0.05
N LYS A 79 5.64 -14.18 0.00
CA LYS A 79 6.58 -15.30 -0.20
C LYS A 79 6.54 -16.29 0.96
N GLU A 80 6.54 -15.80 2.19
CA GLU A 80 6.47 -16.62 3.41
C GLU A 80 5.19 -17.46 3.47
N LEU A 81 4.07 -16.90 3.01
CA LEU A 81 2.78 -17.59 2.94
C LEU A 81 2.62 -18.46 1.68
N GLY A 82 3.63 -18.54 0.81
CA GLY A 82 3.60 -19.33 -0.44
C GLY A 82 2.75 -18.71 -1.56
N PHE A 83 2.34 -17.45 -1.42
CA PHE A 83 1.65 -16.71 -2.48
C PHE A 83 2.64 -16.12 -3.48
N LYS A 84 2.22 -16.02 -4.74
CA LYS A 84 2.98 -15.37 -5.81
C LYS A 84 2.82 -13.85 -5.72
N PRO A 85 3.85 -13.07 -5.36
CA PRO A 85 3.75 -11.62 -5.23
C PRO A 85 3.29 -10.93 -6.53
N GLU A 86 3.59 -11.52 -7.69
CA GLU A 86 3.23 -11.01 -9.01
C GLU A 86 1.72 -11.05 -9.28
N LYS A 87 0.97 -11.86 -8.50
CA LYS A 87 -0.48 -12.01 -8.63
C LYS A 87 -1.27 -11.18 -7.63
N VAL A 88 -0.61 -10.31 -6.86
CA VAL A 88 -1.31 -9.46 -5.88
C VAL A 88 -2.17 -8.42 -6.59
N ILE A 89 -3.44 -8.37 -6.22
CA ILE A 89 -4.41 -7.38 -6.69
C ILE A 89 -4.68 -6.41 -5.54
N PHE A 90 -4.43 -5.13 -5.78
CA PHE A 90 -4.71 -4.09 -4.79
C PHE A 90 -6.15 -3.59 -4.92
N GLY A 91 -6.85 -3.55 -3.80
CA GLY A 91 -8.23 -3.05 -3.72
C GLY A 91 -9.09 -3.93 -2.82
N GLY A 92 -10.25 -3.40 -2.43
CA GLY A 92 -11.22 -4.19 -1.68
C GLY A 92 -11.80 -5.32 -2.54
N ARG A 93 -12.15 -6.43 -1.90
CA ARG A 93 -12.82 -7.59 -2.52
C ARG A 93 -14.04 -7.18 -3.35
N THR A 94 -14.86 -6.28 -2.82
CA THR A 94 -16.07 -5.79 -3.49
C THR A 94 -15.76 -5.03 -4.79
N LEU A 95 -14.68 -4.24 -4.83
CA LEU A 95 -14.23 -3.55 -6.04
C LEU A 95 -13.69 -4.55 -7.05
N PHE A 96 -12.91 -5.53 -6.60
CA PHE A 96 -12.39 -6.59 -7.45
C PHE A 96 -13.52 -7.41 -8.09
N GLU A 97 -14.53 -7.83 -7.31
CA GLU A 97 -15.69 -8.57 -7.81
C GLU A 97 -16.47 -7.76 -8.86
N LYS A 98 -16.69 -6.46 -8.63
CA LYS A 98 -17.34 -5.57 -9.61
C LYS A 98 -16.55 -5.45 -10.91
N LEU A 99 -15.24 -5.28 -10.82
CA LEU A 99 -14.37 -5.18 -12.01
C LEU A 99 -14.26 -6.51 -12.75
N SER A 100 -14.15 -7.62 -12.02
CA SER A 100 -14.09 -8.98 -12.55
C SER A 100 -15.34 -9.31 -13.36
N LYS A 101 -16.53 -9.05 -12.81
CA LYS A 101 -17.80 -9.25 -13.53
C LYS A 101 -17.87 -8.47 -14.85
N LYS A 102 -17.38 -7.22 -14.84
CA LYS A 102 -17.42 -6.34 -16.02
C LYS A 102 -16.42 -6.72 -17.11
N HIS A 103 -15.23 -7.19 -16.73
CA HIS A 103 -14.11 -7.39 -17.67
C HIS A 103 -13.81 -8.85 -18.01
N LEU A 104 -14.18 -9.79 -17.14
CA LEU A 104 -13.91 -11.23 -17.32
C LEU A 104 -15.19 -12.03 -17.64
N GLY A 105 -16.37 -11.40 -17.62
CA GLY A 105 -17.64 -12.07 -17.92
C GLY A 105 -18.02 -13.18 -16.95
N LEU A 106 -17.35 -13.26 -15.79
CA LEU A 106 -17.63 -14.25 -14.74
C LEU A 106 -18.97 -13.87 -14.08
N SER A 107 -20.04 -14.59 -14.43
CA SER A 107 -21.38 -14.45 -13.81
C SER A 107 -21.39 -15.02 -12.39
#